data_AF-C7HAD5-F1
#
_entry.id   AF-C7HAD5-F1
#
_cell.length_a   1.000
_cell.length_b   1.000
_cell.length_c   1.000
_cell.angle_alpha   90.00
_cell.angle_beta   90.00
_cell.angle_gamma   90.00
#
_symmetry.space_group_name_H-M   'P 1'
#
loop_
_entity.id
_entity.type
_entity.pdbx_description
1 polymer ?
#
loop_
_entity_poly.entity_id
_entity_poly.type
_entity_poly.pdbx_seq_one_letter_code
_entity_poly.pdbx_strand_id
1 'polypeptide(L)'
;MAMNASVSAIQDMEKTLADTVRNLDTLSEKISTNFRPSADWNDNQAVAYNQVMQKIARLVKSPTADLKKQQEKLKQLEELVRSYQSHQFNG
;
A
#
# COMPACT_ATOMS: atom_id res chain seq x y z
N MET A 1 -16.45 -26.03 -5.11
CA MET A 1 -14.96 -26.09 -5.07
C MET A 1 -14.33 -24.88 -5.77
N ALA A 2 -14.64 -24.58 -7.04
CA ALA A 2 -14.05 -23.43 -7.76
C ALA A 2 -14.26 -22.06 -7.07
N MET A 3 -15.44 -21.79 -6.50
CA MET A 3 -15.72 -20.49 -5.87
C MET A 3 -15.00 -20.28 -4.52
N ASN A 4 -14.73 -21.34 -3.74
CA ASN A 4 -13.94 -21.22 -2.50
C ASN A 4 -12.49 -20.87 -2.82
N ALA A 5 -11.95 -21.39 -3.93
CA ALA A 5 -10.64 -20.97 -4.45
C ALA A 5 -10.65 -19.50 -4.88
N SER A 6 -11.77 -18.98 -5.40
CA SER A 6 -11.93 -17.56 -5.74
C SER A 6 -11.87 -16.64 -4.51
N VAL A 7 -12.57 -17.01 -3.43
CA VAL A 7 -12.53 -16.24 -2.17
C VAL A 7 -11.12 -16.25 -1.56
N SER A 8 -10.48 -17.41 -1.50
CA SER A 8 -9.10 -17.52 -1.00
C SER A 8 -8.13 -16.65 -1.82
N ALA A 9 -8.25 -16.65 -3.15
CA ALA A 9 -7.42 -15.81 -4.01
C ALA A 9 -7.65 -14.32 -3.76
N ILE A 10 -8.90 -13.89 -3.49
CA ILE A 10 -9.20 -12.49 -3.13
C ILE A 10 -8.54 -12.12 -1.81
N GLN A 11 -8.62 -12.98 -0.80
CA GLN A 11 -7.99 -12.75 0.50
C GLN A 11 -6.46 -12.68 0.41
N ASP A 12 -5.84 -13.51 -0.43
CA ASP A 12 -4.39 -13.46 -0.69
C ASP A 12 -3.98 -12.14 -1.36
N MET A 13 -4.80 -11.64 -2.30
CA MET A 13 -4.60 -10.33 -2.92
C MET A 13 -4.75 -9.18 -1.91
N GLU A 14 -5.75 -9.22 -1.03
CA GLU A 14 -5.93 -8.23 0.03
C GLU A 14 -4.73 -8.16 0.98
N LYS A 15 -4.26 -9.34 1.41
CA LYS A 15 -3.08 -9.45 2.27
C LYS A 15 -1.85 -8.86 1.59
N THR A 16 -1.61 -9.21 0.33
CA THR A 16 -0.49 -8.70 -0.46
C THR A 16 -0.51 -7.18 -0.56
N LEU A 17 -1.68 -6.59 -0.83
CA LEU A 17 -1.83 -5.13 -0.84
C LEU A 17 -1.63 -4.51 0.55
N ALA A 18 -2.12 -5.14 1.61
CA ALA A 18 -1.94 -4.64 2.98
C ALA A 18 -0.49 -4.60 3.40
N ASP A 19 0.25 -5.68 3.11
CA ASP A 19 1.67 -5.77 3.40
C ASP A 19 2.45 -4.74 2.55
N THR A 20 2.08 -4.55 1.28
CA THR A 20 2.67 -3.53 0.41
C THR A 20 2.46 -2.12 0.95
N VAL A 21 1.23 -1.77 1.36
CA VAL A 21 0.91 -0.47 1.97
C VAL A 21 1.71 -0.25 3.24
N ARG A 22 1.77 -1.24 4.14
CA ARG A 22 2.55 -1.16 5.38
C ARG A 22 4.05 -0.96 5.11
N ASN A 23 4.59 -1.64 4.12
CA ASN A 23 6.00 -1.51 3.72
C ASN A 23 6.30 -0.10 3.18
N LEU A 24 5.40 0.47 2.38
CA LEU A 24 5.53 1.83 1.87
C LEU A 24 5.43 2.87 2.98
N ASP A 25 4.49 2.72 3.93
CA ASP A 25 4.36 3.60 5.09
C ASP A 25 5.65 3.53 5.95
N THR A 26 6.17 2.33 6.21
CA THR A 26 7.44 2.13 6.94
C THR A 26 8.63 2.78 6.22
N LEU A 27 8.71 2.64 4.90
CA LEU A 27 9.77 3.27 4.11
C LEU A 27 9.65 4.80 4.14
N SER A 28 8.43 5.33 4.05
CA SER A 28 8.17 6.76 4.15
C SER A 28 8.59 7.34 5.51
N GLU A 29 8.33 6.61 6.60
CA GLU A 29 8.80 6.97 7.94
C GLU A 29 10.32 6.96 8.03
N LYS A 30 10.99 5.89 7.57
CA LYS A 30 12.47 5.81 7.53
C LYS A 30 13.07 6.95 6.71
N ILE A 31 12.43 7.32 5.60
CA ILE A 31 12.84 8.47 4.79
C ILE A 31 12.69 9.78 5.58
N SER A 32 11.65 9.92 6.38
CA SER A 32 11.40 11.14 7.15
C SER A 32 12.30 11.27 8.40
N THR A 33 12.70 10.16 9.00
CA THR A 33 13.49 10.13 10.25
C THR A 33 14.99 10.10 10.02
N ASN A 34 15.48 9.34 9.04
CA ASN A 34 16.92 9.14 8.83
C ASN A 34 17.55 10.16 7.89
N PHE A 35 16.75 10.98 7.20
CA PHE A 35 17.25 11.92 6.18
C PHE A 35 17.11 13.37 6.66
N ARG A 36 17.52 13.61 7.90
CA ARG A 36 17.76 14.97 8.39
C ARG A 36 19.21 15.32 8.06
N PRO A 37 19.49 16.26 7.15
CA PRO A 37 20.84 16.79 7.01
C PRO A 37 21.30 17.32 8.38
N SER A 38 22.61 17.23 8.67
CA SER A 38 23.12 17.86 9.89
C SER A 38 22.82 19.35 9.85
N ALA A 39 22.57 19.96 11.03
CA ALA A 39 22.26 21.38 11.11
C ALA A 39 23.38 22.26 10.50
N ASP A 40 24.60 21.73 10.46
CA ASP A 40 25.79 22.42 9.96
C ASP A 40 26.04 22.20 8.45
N TRP A 41 25.26 21.35 7.77
CA TRP A 41 25.40 21.11 6.33
C TRP A 41 24.43 21.98 5.52
N ASN A 42 24.92 23.13 5.06
CA ASN A 42 24.09 24.19 4.44
C ASN A 42 24.60 24.68 3.06
N ASP A 43 25.41 23.88 2.35
CA ASP A 43 25.93 24.23 1.04
C ASP A 43 24.97 23.85 -0.12
N ASN A 44 25.39 24.12 -1.36
CA ASN A 44 24.61 23.75 -2.55
C ASN A 44 24.39 22.23 -2.69
N GLN A 45 25.30 21.41 -2.15
CA GLN A 45 25.16 19.95 -2.18
C GLN A 45 24.06 19.50 -1.20
N ALA A 46 23.96 20.13 -0.03
CA ALA A 46 22.89 19.91 0.93
C ALA A 46 21.52 20.22 0.32
N VAL A 47 21.41 21.32 -0.42
CA VAL A 47 20.18 21.69 -1.13
C VAL A 47 19.80 20.64 -2.19
N ALA A 48 20.74 20.24 -3.04
CA ALA A 48 20.50 19.23 -4.08
C ALA A 48 20.09 17.88 -3.47
N TYR A 49 20.76 17.46 -2.40
CA TYR A 49 20.44 16.25 -1.66
C TYR A 49 19.01 16.31 -1.09
N ASN A 50 18.65 17.41 -0.42
CA ASN A 50 17.32 17.60 0.15
C ASN A 50 16.22 17.52 -0.93
N GLN A 51 16.46 18.07 -2.12
CA GLN A 51 15.52 17.99 -3.24
C GLN A 51 15.33 16.54 -3.71
N VAL A 52 16.41 15.78 -3.86
CA VAL A 52 16.35 14.35 -4.21
C VAL A 52 15.58 13.58 -3.15
N MET A 53 15.86 13.82 -1.88
CA MET A 53 15.18 13.13 -0.78
C MET A 53 13.69 13.44 -0.72
N GLN A 54 13.29 14.68 -0.93
CA GLN A 54 11.87 15.04 -1.05
C GLN A 54 11.20 14.35 -2.24
N LYS A 55 11.91 14.22 -3.38
CA LYS A 55 11.39 13.50 -4.54
C LYS A 55 11.20 12.02 -4.23
N ILE A 56 12.16 11.37 -3.56
CA ILE A 56 12.06 9.97 -3.13
C ILE A 56 10.88 9.80 -2.16
N ALA A 57 10.74 10.69 -1.16
CA ALA A 57 9.64 10.64 -0.20
C ALA A 57 8.27 10.71 -0.88
N ARG A 58 8.10 11.59 -1.88
CA ARG A 58 6.87 11.71 -2.67
C ARG A 58 6.60 10.45 -3.49
N LEU A 59 7.61 9.89 -4.14
CA LEU A 59 7.48 8.67 -4.96
C LEU A 59 7.10 7.45 -4.13
N VAL A 60 7.59 7.34 -2.89
CA VAL A 60 7.22 6.25 -1.98
C VAL A 60 5.80 6.41 -1.46
N LYS A 61 5.36 7.65 -1.19
CA LYS A 61 4.03 7.92 -0.63
C LYS A 61 2.91 7.93 -1.67
N SER A 62 3.20 8.25 -2.94
CA SER A 62 2.17 8.40 -3.98
C SER A 62 1.33 7.15 -4.26
N PRO A 63 1.88 5.91 -4.33
CA PRO A 63 1.05 4.73 -4.62
C PRO A 63 0.13 4.33 -3.45
N THR A 64 0.43 4.74 -2.22
CA THR A 64 -0.28 4.28 -1.01
C THR A 64 -1.78 4.56 -1.05
N ALA A 65 -2.19 5.73 -1.58
CA ALA A 65 -3.60 6.09 -1.65
C ALA A 65 -4.38 5.20 -2.63
N ASP A 66 -3.79 4.90 -3.79
CA ASP A 66 -4.44 4.07 -4.79
C ASP A 66 -4.45 2.59 -4.37
N LEU A 67 -3.38 2.11 -3.74
CA LEU A 67 -3.36 0.77 -3.15
C LEU A 67 -4.47 0.60 -2.11
N LYS A 68 -4.68 1.58 -1.21
CA LYS A 68 -5.78 1.56 -0.23
C LYS A 68 -7.15 1.50 -0.90
N LYS A 69 -7.35 2.21 -2.02
CA LYS A 69 -8.60 2.10 -2.81
C LYS A 69 -8.78 0.72 -3.42
N GLN A 70 -7.71 0.09 -3.91
CA GLN A 70 -7.81 -1.27 -4.47
C GLN A 70 -8.12 -2.30 -3.39
N GLN A 71 -7.57 -2.15 -2.18
CA GLN A 71 -7.93 -3.01 -1.04
C GLN A 71 -9.43 -2.95 -0.74
N GLU A 72 -10.02 -1.76 -0.74
CA GLU A 72 -11.44 -1.61 -0.49
C GLU A 72 -12.30 -2.28 -1.57
N LYS A 73 -11.88 -2.18 -2.85
CA LYS A 73 -12.55 -2.89 -3.94
C LYS A 73 -12.45 -4.41 -3.83
N LEU A 74 -11.32 -4.94 -3.35
CA LEU A 74 -11.17 -6.38 -3.11
C LEU A 74 -12.10 -6.86 -1.99
N LYS A 75 -12.26 -6.08 -0.91
CA LYS A 75 -13.21 -6.42 0.17
C LYS A 75 -14.64 -6.51 -0.33
N GLN A 76 -15.06 -5.52 -1.11
CA GLN A 76 -16.38 -5.51 -1.73
C GLN A 76 -16.58 -6.71 -2.67
N LEU A 77 -15.52 -7.10 -3.41
CA LEU A 77 -15.56 -8.29 -4.26
C LEU A 77 -15.64 -9.57 -3.43
N GLU A 78 -14.90 -9.68 -2.33
CA GLU A 78 -14.97 -10.83 -1.42
C GLU A 78 -16.39 -11.01 -0.87
N GLU A 79 -16.98 -9.93 -0.36
CA GLU A 79 -18.35 -9.91 0.16
C GLU A 79 -19.37 -10.32 -0.89
N LEU A 80 -19.24 -9.79 -2.12
CA LEU A 80 -20.11 -10.15 -3.24
C LEU A 80 -20.02 -11.64 -3.58
N VAL A 81 -18.81 -12.19 -3.67
CA VAL A 81 -18.60 -13.61 -3.96
C VAL A 81 -19.17 -14.48 -2.84
N ARG A 82 -18.98 -14.11 -1.57
CA ARG A 82 -19.56 -14.81 -0.42
C ARG A 82 -21.09 -14.78 -0.41
N SER A 83 -21.69 -13.62 -0.73
CA SER A 83 -23.13 -13.48 -0.85
C SER A 83 -23.68 -14.33 -1.98
N TYR A 84 -23.01 -14.37 -3.13
CA TYR A 84 -23.42 -15.21 -4.25
C TYR A 84 -23.38 -16.70 -3.88
N GLN A 85 -22.34 -17.15 -3.17
CA GLN A 85 -22.25 -18.52 -2.65
C GLN A 85 -23.42 -18.84 -1.72
N SER A 86 -23.71 -17.98 -0.74
CA SER A 86 -24.78 -18.26 0.22
C SER A 86 -26.16 -18.39 -0.44
N HIS A 87 -26.41 -17.69 -1.56
CA HIS A 87 -27.68 -17.78 -2.29
C HIS A 87 -27.75 -19.01 -3.21
N GLN A 88 -26.65 -19.47 -3.81
CA GLN A 88 -26.65 -20.66 -4.67
C GLN A 88 -26.77 -21.98 -3.89
N PHE A 89 -26.37 -22.02 -2.62
CA PHE A 89 -26.41 -23.23 -1.79
C PHE A 89 -27.61 -23.30 -0.82
N ASN A 90 -28.42 -22.24 -0.74
CA ASN A 90 -29.63 -22.19 0.08
C ASN A 90 -30.94 -22.21 -0.75
N GLY A 91 -30.86 -22.54 -2.04
CA GLY A 91 -32.00 -22.69 -2.96
C GLY A 91 -32.32 -24.14 -3.26
#